data_AF-A0AAX2STR6-F1
#
_entry.id   AF-A0AAX2STR6-F1
#
_cell.length_a   1.000
_cell.length_b   1.000
_cell.length_c   1.000
_cell.angle_alpha   90.00
_cell.angle_beta   90.00
_cell.angle_gamma   90.00
#
_symmetry.space_group_name_H-M   'P 1'
#
loop_
_entity.id
_entity.type
_entity.pdbx_description
1 polymer ?
#
loop_
_entity_poly.entity_id
_entity_poly.type
_entity_poly.pdbx_seq_one_letter_code
_entity_poly.pdbx_strand_id
1 'polypeptide(L)'
;MLVRYRKDYQKIALGLLSLVKDLRKDNRFMEEMDWALANDWPIFLWKDMDDSHFIGIVILEIGDCYVLIRRLSFTPSERTGHNIFSLLDGVHDQYPHKRLMGTLATQPIISMWERNNE
;
A
#
# COMPACT_ATOMS: atom_id res chain seq x y z
N MET A 1 -10.69 4.80 -2.18
CA MET A 1 -10.22 5.96 -1.37
C MET A 1 -9.16 5.55 -0.35
N LEU A 2 -8.10 6.34 -0.18
CA LEU A 2 -7.08 6.14 0.86
C LEU A 2 -7.59 6.55 2.25
N VAL A 3 -7.34 5.71 3.24
CA VAL A 3 -7.68 5.94 4.65
C VAL A 3 -6.44 5.69 5.50
N ARG A 4 -6.02 6.69 6.27
CA ARG A 4 -4.86 6.54 7.16
C ARG A 4 -5.15 5.47 8.22
N TYR A 5 -4.16 4.61 8.45
CA TYR A 5 -4.21 3.58 9.48
C TYR A 5 -4.49 4.18 10.86
N ARG A 6 -5.28 3.45 11.64
CA ARG A 6 -5.56 3.69 13.05
C ARG A 6 -5.60 2.35 13.78
N LYS A 7 -5.38 2.36 15.09
CA LYS A 7 -5.31 1.15 15.92
C LYS A 7 -6.59 0.28 15.84
N ASP A 8 -7.76 0.89 15.65
CA ASP A 8 -9.02 0.19 15.42
C ASP A 8 -9.03 -0.66 14.13
N TYR A 9 -8.14 -0.37 13.18
CA TYR A 9 -7.98 -1.13 11.94
C TYR A 9 -6.88 -2.20 11.99
N GLN A 10 -6.24 -2.42 13.14
CA GLN A 10 -5.10 -3.35 13.25
C GLN A 10 -5.39 -4.74 12.70
N LYS A 11 -6.55 -5.32 13.06
CA LYS A 11 -6.93 -6.67 12.62
C LYS A 11 -7.04 -6.75 11.08
N ILE A 12 -7.68 -5.78 10.44
CA ILE A 12 -7.86 -5.78 8.99
C ILE A 12 -6.55 -5.47 8.26
N ALA A 13 -5.74 -4.55 8.79
CA ALA A 13 -4.45 -4.21 8.23
C ALA A 13 -3.48 -5.40 8.25
N LEU A 14 -3.39 -6.13 9.37
CA LEU A 14 -2.61 -7.36 9.46
C LEU A 14 -3.14 -8.45 8.52
N GLY A 15 -4.47 -8.58 8.41
CA GLY A 15 -5.11 -9.50 7.46
C GLY A 15 -4.69 -9.21 6.01
N LEU A 16 -4.71 -7.95 5.58
CA LEU A 16 -4.29 -7.55 4.24
C LEU A 16 -2.77 -7.73 4.01
N LEU A 17 -1.92 -7.41 4.99
CA LEU A 17 -0.48 -7.65 4.88
C LEU A 17 -0.13 -9.15 4.80
N SER A 18 -0.88 -10.00 5.49
CA SER A 18 -0.69 -11.46 5.45
C SER A 18 -0.92 -12.06 4.05
N LEU A 19 -1.50 -11.31 3.11
CA LEU A 19 -1.65 -11.73 1.71
C LEU A 19 -0.36 -11.57 0.89
N VAL A 20 0.64 -10.87 1.40
CA VAL A 20 1.99 -10.84 0.82
C VAL A 20 2.68 -12.14 1.17
N LYS A 21 3.00 -12.97 0.16
CA LYS A 21 3.53 -14.33 0.35
C LYS A 21 4.77 -14.36 1.26
N ASP A 22 5.70 -13.44 1.05
CA ASP A 22 6.96 -13.38 1.81
C ASP A 22 6.80 -12.96 3.27
N LEU A 23 5.72 -12.21 3.56
CA LEU A 23 5.39 -11.79 4.93
C LEU A 23 4.53 -12.81 5.66
N ARG A 24 3.77 -13.64 4.94
CA ARG A 24 2.96 -14.71 5.55
C ARG A 24 3.83 -15.75 6.24
N LYS A 25 4.98 -16.06 5.63
CA LYS A 25 5.93 -17.01 6.21
C LYS A 25 6.39 -16.49 7.57
N ASP A 26 6.30 -17.35 8.58
CA ASP A 26 6.73 -17.07 9.96
C ASP A 26 6.03 -15.86 10.61
N ASN A 27 4.85 -15.46 10.10
CA ASN A 27 4.08 -14.31 10.58
C ASN A 27 4.79 -12.95 10.55
N ARG A 28 5.77 -12.79 9.65
CA ARG A 28 6.56 -11.55 9.48
C ARG A 28 5.73 -10.32 9.14
N PHE A 29 4.46 -10.47 8.74
CA PHE A 29 3.54 -9.35 8.55
C PHE A 29 3.26 -8.56 9.85
N MET A 30 3.38 -9.19 11.03
CA MET A 30 3.28 -8.48 12.31
C MET A 30 4.51 -7.61 12.54
N GLU A 31 5.71 -8.19 12.35
CA GLU A 31 6.98 -7.48 12.47
C GLU A 31 7.06 -6.30 11.49
N GLU A 32 6.61 -6.48 10.25
CA GLU A 32 6.58 -5.41 9.24
C GLU A 32 5.67 -4.26 9.67
N MET A 33 4.51 -4.55 10.26
CA MET A 33 3.60 -3.54 10.80
C MET A 33 4.26 -2.78 11.96
N ASP A 34 4.83 -3.50 12.93
CA ASP A 34 5.48 -2.89 14.08
C ASP A 34 6.69 -2.05 13.67
N TRP A 35 7.47 -2.52 12.70
CA TRP A 35 8.60 -1.77 12.15
C TRP A 35 8.15 -0.50 11.44
N ALA A 36 7.08 -0.56 10.64
CA ALA A 36 6.52 0.62 10.00
C ALA A 36 6.04 1.66 11.02
N LEU A 37 5.36 1.23 12.09
CA LEU A 37 4.91 2.11 13.17
C LEU A 37 6.09 2.73 13.93
N ALA A 38 7.14 1.95 14.20
CA ALA A 38 8.32 2.44 14.91
C ALA A 38 9.14 3.47 14.11
N ASN A 39 9.05 3.45 12.78
CA ASN A 39 9.72 4.43 11.89
C ASN A 39 8.78 5.56 11.44
N ASP A 40 7.59 5.67 12.01
CA ASP A 40 6.55 6.64 11.60
C ASP A 40 6.22 6.59 10.09
N TRP A 41 6.38 5.42 9.48
CA TRP A 41 6.06 5.20 8.08
C TRP A 41 4.55 5.29 7.85
N PRO A 42 4.07 6.08 6.88
CA PRO A 42 2.64 6.16 6.62
C PRO A 42 2.07 4.82 6.17
N ILE A 43 1.03 4.38 6.87
CA ILE A 43 0.26 3.19 6.52
C ILE A 43 -1.13 3.65 6.11
N PHE A 44 -1.57 3.22 4.93
CA PHE A 44 -2.91 3.52 4.43
C PHE A 44 -3.63 2.25 4.04
N LEU A 45 -4.94 2.24 4.29
CA LEU A 45 -5.88 1.24 3.78
C LEU A 45 -6.63 1.82 2.60
N TRP A 46 -6.90 0.98 1.60
CA TRP A 46 -7.71 1.34 0.45
C TRP A 46 -9.13 0.82 0.63
N LYS A 47 -10.10 1.74 0.65
CA LYS A 47 -11.51 1.41 0.57
C LYS A 47 -11.97 1.38 -0.86
N ASP A 48 -12.74 0.35 -1.20
CA ASP A 48 -13.52 0.33 -2.41
C ASP A 48 -14.60 1.44 -2.36
N MET A 49 -14.92 2.02 -3.52
CA MET A 49 -15.91 3.09 -3.65
C MET A 49 -17.34 2.57 -3.49
N ASP A 50 -17.59 1.31 -3.85
CA ASP A 50 -18.95 0.75 -3.91
C ASP A 50 -19.40 0.18 -2.55
N ASP A 51 -18.56 -0.62 -1.89
CA ASP A 51 -18.94 -1.38 -0.68
C ASP A 51 -18.36 -0.84 0.63
N SER A 52 -17.60 0.26 0.61
CA SER A 52 -16.94 0.87 1.79
C SER A 52 -16.01 -0.07 2.60
N HIS A 53 -15.74 -1.28 2.08
CA HIS A 53 -14.85 -2.26 2.68
C HIS A 53 -13.38 -1.95 2.37
N PHE A 54 -12.50 -2.27 3.32
CA PHE A 54 -11.07 -2.20 3.10
C PHE A 54 -10.60 -3.40 2.28
N ILE A 55 -10.11 -3.13 1.07
CA ILE A 55 -9.71 -4.14 0.08
C ILE A 55 -8.20 -4.13 -0.18
N GLY A 56 -7.48 -3.12 0.28
CA GLY A 56 -6.04 -3.00 0.09
C GLY A 56 -5.31 -2.29 1.23
N ILE A 57 -4.00 -2.47 1.28
CA ILE A 57 -3.09 -1.78 2.20
C ILE A 57 -1.82 -1.36 1.45
N VAL A 58 -1.30 -0.20 1.83
CA VAL A 58 -0.01 0.30 1.39
C VAL A 58 0.79 0.82 2.58
N ILE A 59 2.08 0.47 2.63
CA ILE A 59 3.06 1.06 3.56
C ILE A 59 4.01 1.90 2.72
N LEU A 60 4.17 3.15 3.12
CA LEU A 60 4.97 4.15 2.44
C LEU A 60 6.20 4.52 3.27
N GLU A 61 7.25 4.93 2.59
CA GLU A 61 8.34 5.71 3.18
C GLU A 61 8.50 7.01 2.40
N ILE A 62 8.55 8.14 3.12
CA ILE A 62 8.55 9.47 2.52
C ILE A 62 9.99 10.00 2.56
N GLY A 63 10.61 10.11 1.40
CA GLY A 63 11.87 10.83 1.23
C GLY A 63 11.64 12.27 0.79
N ASP A 64 12.72 13.03 0.57
CA ASP A 64 12.63 14.44 0.18
C ASP A 64 11.93 14.63 -1.17
N CYS A 65 12.33 13.85 -2.17
CA CYS A 65 11.82 13.95 -3.55
C CYS A 65 11.03 12.72 -4.01
N TYR A 66 10.79 11.76 -3.12
CA TYR A 66 10.16 10.49 -3.48
C TYR A 66 9.21 9.96 -2.40
N VAL A 67 8.30 9.09 -2.83
CA VAL A 67 7.49 8.23 -1.97
C VAL A 67 7.75 6.78 -2.37
N LEU A 68 8.33 6.01 -1.46
CA LEU A 68 8.63 4.60 -1.67
C LEU A 68 7.44 3.74 -1.25
N ILE A 69 6.84 3.02 -2.20
CA ILE A 69 5.81 2.01 -1.95
C ILE A 69 6.49 0.75 -1.42
N ARG A 70 6.67 0.66 -0.10
CA ARG A 70 7.41 -0.44 0.56
C ARG A 70 6.66 -1.77 0.50
N ARG A 71 5.37 -1.72 0.80
CA ARG A 71 4.46 -2.87 0.76
C ARG A 71 3.17 -2.45 0.10
N LEU A 72 2.64 -3.34 -0.72
CA LEU A 72 1.37 -3.17 -1.39
C LEU A 72 0.67 -4.52 -1.40
N SER A 73 -0.59 -4.55 -0.97
CA SER A 73 -1.37 -5.78 -0.94
C SER A 73 -2.85 -5.48 -1.12
N PHE A 74 -3.53 -6.39 -1.81
CA PHE A 74 -4.97 -6.37 -2.04
C PHE A 74 -5.55 -7.76 -1.80
N THR A 75 -6.84 -7.80 -1.43
CA THR A 75 -7.62 -9.03 -1.43
C THR A 75 -7.54 -9.73 -2.80
N PRO A 76 -7.61 -11.07 -2.86
CA PRO A 76 -7.43 -11.78 -4.14
C PRO A 76 -8.44 -11.40 -5.23
N SER A 77 -9.71 -11.13 -4.85
CA SER A 77 -10.75 -10.71 -5.80
C SER A 77 -10.51 -9.31 -6.36
N GLU A 78 -9.98 -8.41 -5.51
CA GLU A 78 -9.82 -6.99 -5.86
C GLU A 78 -8.42 -6.64 -6.35
N ARG A 79 -7.55 -7.63 -6.55
CA ARG A 79 -6.22 -7.44 -7.15
C ARG A 79 -6.32 -7.28 -8.67
N THR A 80 -7.12 -6.32 -9.09
CA THR A 80 -7.25 -5.88 -10.48
C THR A 80 -6.27 -4.75 -10.76
N GLY A 81 -5.90 -4.54 -12.02
CA GLY A 81 -5.05 -3.41 -12.42
C GLY A 81 -5.70 -2.07 -12.06
N HIS A 82 -7.02 -1.97 -12.21
CA HIS A 82 -7.80 -0.77 -11.88
C HIS A 82 -7.65 -0.36 -10.41
N ASN A 83 -7.94 -1.25 -9.46
CA ASN A 83 -7.90 -0.93 -8.04
C ASN A 83 -6.49 -0.58 -7.56
N ILE A 84 -5.48 -1.26 -8.09
CA ILE A 84 -4.08 -0.96 -7.76
C ILE A 84 -3.71 0.43 -8.29
N PHE A 85 -4.07 0.75 -9.53
CA PHE A 85 -3.74 2.04 -10.13
C PHE A 85 -4.46 3.17 -9.42
N SER A 86 -5.75 3.02 -9.11
CA SER A 86 -6.50 4.02 -8.33
C SER A 86 -5.92 4.27 -6.94
N LEU A 87 -5.36 3.24 -6.29
CA LEU A 87 -4.61 3.44 -5.04
C LEU A 87 -3.35 4.27 -5.29
N LEU A 88 -2.57 3.94 -6.33
CA LEU A 88 -1.35 4.67 -6.67
C LEU A 88 -1.63 6.12 -7.07
N ASP A 89 -2.71 6.37 -7.82
CA ASP A 89 -3.22 7.72 -8.12
C ASP A 89 -3.51 8.47 -6.82
N GLY A 90 -4.23 7.85 -5.89
CA GLY A 90 -4.49 8.46 -4.58
C GLY A 90 -3.22 8.78 -3.79
N VAL A 91 -2.17 7.94 -3.89
CA VAL A 91 -0.88 8.23 -3.24
C VAL A 91 -0.17 9.37 -3.95
N HIS A 92 -0.19 9.40 -5.28
CA HIS A 92 0.40 10.47 -6.07
C HIS A 92 -0.27 11.82 -5.77
N ASP A 93 -1.60 11.87 -5.73
CA ASP A 93 -2.39 13.07 -5.41
C ASP A 93 -2.09 13.60 -4.00
N GLN A 94 -1.81 12.71 -3.06
CA GLN A 94 -1.43 13.09 -1.69
C GLN A 94 -0.01 13.65 -1.61
N TYR A 95 0.87 13.30 -2.56
CA TYR A 95 2.27 13.69 -2.60
C TYR A 95 2.68 14.18 -4.01
N PRO A 96 2.04 15.22 -4.55
CA PRO A 96 2.09 15.56 -5.98
C PRO A 96 3.48 15.99 -6.48
N HIS A 97 4.35 16.44 -5.57
CA HIS A 97 5.72 16.88 -5.88
C HIS A 97 6.78 15.81 -5.64
N LYS A 98 6.37 14.57 -5.33
CA LYS A 98 7.29 13.47 -5.04
C LYS A 98 7.08 12.34 -6.06
N ARG A 99 8.17 11.79 -6.55
CA ARG A 99 8.12 10.64 -7.46
C ARG A 99 7.74 9.37 -6.70
N LEU A 100 6.78 8.59 -7.22
CA LEU A 100 6.51 7.25 -6.70
C LEU A 100 7.63 6.29 -7.12
N MET A 101 8.13 5.51 -6.15
CA MET A 101 9.17 4.51 -6.37
C MET A 101 8.82 3.20 -5.68
N GLY A 102 9.33 2.09 -6.19
CA GLY A 102 9.10 0.76 -5.64
C GLY A 102 10.35 0.15 -5.06
N THR A 103 10.12 -0.80 -4.14
CA THR A 103 11.12 -1.81 -3.81
C THR A 103 11.25 -2.80 -4.96
N LEU A 104 12.19 -3.74 -4.89
CA LEU A 104 12.28 -4.84 -5.86
C LEU A 104 10.94 -5.57 -6.08
N ALA A 105 10.11 -5.68 -5.04
CA ALA A 105 8.81 -6.36 -5.13
C ALA A 105 7.70 -5.48 -5.76
N THR A 106 7.74 -4.17 -5.58
CA THR A 106 6.67 -3.23 -5.97
C THR A 106 7.01 -2.38 -7.19
N GLN A 107 8.27 -2.30 -7.60
CA GLN A 107 8.69 -1.53 -8.77
C GLN A 107 8.01 -1.98 -10.08
N PRO A 108 7.79 -3.29 -10.36
CA PRO A 108 7.15 -3.68 -11.61
C PRO A 108 5.76 -3.07 -11.81
N ILE A 109 4.94 -3.01 -10.75
CA ILE A 109 3.59 -2.45 -10.84
C ILE A 109 3.60 -0.92 -10.92
N ILE A 110 4.57 -0.27 -10.28
CA ILE A 110 4.74 1.20 -10.37
C ILE A 110 5.17 1.60 -11.77
N SER A 111 6.08 0.86 -12.40
CA SER A 111 6.47 1.13 -13.79
C SER A 111 5.34 0.87 -14.78
N MET A 112 4.43 -0.06 -14.51
CA MET A 112 3.21 -0.24 -15.32
C MET A 112 2.25 0.94 -15.15
N TRP A 113 2.11 1.44 -13.92
CA TRP A 113 1.28 2.61 -13.60
C TRP A 113 1.84 3.91 -14.20
N GLU A 114 3.15 4.16 -14.10
CA GLU A 114 3.82 5.33 -14.71
C GLU A 114 3.51 5.39 -16.21
N ARG A 115 3.67 4.27 -16.95
CA ARG A 115 3.40 4.20 -18.39
C ARG A 115 1.94 4.41 -18.79
N ASN A 116 0.99 4.15 -17.88
CA ASN A 116 -0.42 4.35 -18.14
C ASN A 116 -0.88 5.80 -17.90
N ASN A 117 -0.06 6.58 -17.21
CA ASN A 117 -0.30 7.99 -16.89
C ASN A 117 0.58 8.96 -17.72
N GLU A 118 1.38 8.42 -18.64
CA GLU A 118 2.07 9.16 -19.72
C GLU A 118 1.15 9.32 -20.94
#